data_AF-A0A1J3EM14-F1
#
_entry.id   AF-A0A1J3EM14-F1
#
_cell.length_a   1.000
_cell.length_b   1.000
_cell.length_c   1.000
_cell.angle_alpha   90.00
_cell.angle_beta   90.00
_cell.angle_gamma   90.00
#
_symmetry.space_group_name_H-M   'P 1'
#
loop_
_entity.id
_entity.type
_entity.pdbx_description
1 polymer ?
#
loop_
_entity_poly.entity_id
_entity_poly.type
_entity_poly.pdbx_seq_one_letter_code
_entity_poly.pdbx_strand_id
1 'polypeptide(L)'
;GDNDSDIKVASVIKIASGNMELVEVSPRLDKLKQLLLENPFGAGEVEAMMDEDDFGKRDVAALYTWNDLVNTIQASDEELRNGLQSLSAIEIDGYWRVIDESYLDMNLRMLLHNCVLKDWSFDGLDEDEVVDSLVADEFSRDLASHCL
;
A
#
# COMPACT_ATOMS: atom_id res chain seq x y z
N GLY A 1 55.23 13.86 -56.76
CA GLY A 1 54.77 14.80 -55.73
C GLY A 1 53.71 14.09 -54.95
N ASP A 2 54.00 13.85 -53.67
CA ASP A 2 53.12 13.24 -52.68
C ASP A 2 51.70 13.80 -52.71
N ASN A 3 50.73 12.90 -52.56
CA ASN A 3 49.45 13.20 -51.96
C ASN A 3 49.13 12.03 -51.01
N ASP A 4 49.92 11.92 -49.95
CA ASP A 4 49.62 11.04 -48.82
C ASP A 4 48.52 11.73 -47.99
N SER A 5 47.27 11.47 -48.38
CA SER A 5 46.10 11.90 -47.62
C SER A 5 46.07 11.12 -46.32
N ASP A 6 46.39 11.78 -45.22
CA ASP A 6 46.40 11.29 -43.85
C ASP A 6 45.04 10.62 -43.49
N ILE A 7 44.96 9.30 -43.66
CA ILE A 7 43.74 8.52 -43.38
C ILE A 7 43.61 8.38 -41.87
N LYS A 8 42.75 9.21 -41.27
CA LYS A 8 42.38 9.07 -39.86
C LYS A 8 41.59 7.77 -39.66
N VAL A 9 42.24 6.78 -39.05
CA VAL A 9 41.61 5.49 -38.73
C VAL A 9 41.05 5.55 -37.31
N ALA A 10 39.75 5.35 -37.15
CA ALA A 10 39.09 5.24 -35.86
C ALA A 10 39.02 3.78 -35.40
N SER A 11 39.38 3.51 -34.15
CA SER A 11 39.26 2.18 -33.54
C SER A 11 37.85 1.98 -32.96
N VAL A 12 37.21 0.87 -33.34
CA VAL A 12 35.89 0.50 -32.82
C VAL A 12 36.06 -0.08 -31.42
N ILE A 13 35.48 0.58 -30.41
CA ILE A 13 35.56 0.16 -29.00
C ILE A 13 34.54 -0.95 -28.70
N LYS A 14 33.34 -0.87 -29.30
CA LYS A 14 32.28 -1.87 -29.09
C LYS A 14 31.25 -1.82 -30.22
N ILE A 15 30.67 -2.99 -30.52
CA ILE A 15 29.55 -3.14 -31.45
C ILE A 15 28.37 -3.70 -30.66
N ALA A 16 27.22 -3.04 -30.74
CA ALA A 16 25.96 -3.55 -30.22
C ALA A 16 25.17 -4.18 -31.37
N SER A 17 24.68 -5.42 -31.19
CA SER A 17 23.94 -6.15 -32.22
C SER A 17 22.47 -5.75 -32.34
N GLY A 18 22.01 -4.77 -31.54
CA GLY A 18 20.63 -4.30 -31.53
C GLY A 18 20.48 -2.99 -30.77
N ASN A 19 19.28 -2.43 -30.83
CA ASN A 19 18.92 -1.16 -30.20
C ASN A 19 17.96 -1.40 -29.03
N MET A 20 18.06 -0.60 -27.97
CA MET A 20 17.09 -0.54 -26.88
C MET A 20 16.21 0.69 -27.09
N GLU A 21 14.91 0.47 -27.23
CA GLU A 21 13.93 1.55 -27.38
C GLU A 21 13.10 1.64 -26.10
N LEU A 22 12.85 2.88 -25.66
CA LEU A 22 11.95 3.16 -24.55
C LEU A 22 10.53 3.31 -25.11
N VAL A 23 9.58 2.66 -24.47
CA VAL A 23 8.16 2.70 -24.84
C VAL A 23 7.36 3.00 -23.60
N GLU A 24 6.36 3.87 -23.72
CA GLU A 24 5.40 4.10 -22.65
C GLU A 24 4.59 2.82 -22.40
N VAL A 25 4.41 2.48 -21.13
CA VAL A 25 3.71 1.28 -20.68
C VAL A 25 2.75 1.63 -19.55
N SER A 26 1.56 1.04 -19.56
CA SER A 26 0.59 1.26 -18.49
C SER A 26 1.04 0.62 -17.17
N PRO A 27 0.73 1.24 -16.01
CA PRO A 27 1.05 0.67 -14.72
C PRO A 27 0.25 -0.60 -14.45
N ARG A 28 0.87 -1.61 -13.83
CA ARG A 28 0.25 -2.92 -13.53
C ARG A 28 -0.44 -2.92 -12.16
N LEU A 29 -1.44 -2.06 -12.00
CA LEU A 29 -2.17 -1.90 -10.73
C LEU A 29 -3.14 -3.07 -10.43
N ASP A 30 -3.49 -3.86 -11.45
CA ASP A 30 -4.19 -5.14 -11.31
C ASP A 30 -3.38 -6.13 -10.45
N LYS A 31 -2.07 -6.19 -10.68
CA LYS A 31 -1.16 -7.00 -9.86
C LYS A 31 -1.07 -6.47 -8.44
N LEU A 32 -0.99 -5.15 -8.25
CA LEU A 32 -1.01 -4.53 -6.91
C LEU A 32 -2.25 -4.98 -6.13
N LYS A 33 -3.43 -4.85 -6.75
CA LYS A 33 -4.70 -5.27 -6.14
C LYS A 33 -4.69 -6.75 -5.76
N GLN A 34 -4.19 -7.62 -6.64
CA GLN A 34 -4.11 -9.05 -6.36
C GLN A 34 -3.25 -9.32 -5.11
N LEU A 35 -2.04 -8.74 -5.04
CA LEU A 35 -1.11 -8.96 -3.94
C LEU A 35 -1.69 -8.52 -2.59
N LEU A 36 -2.36 -7.37 -2.55
CA LEU A 36 -2.91 -6.85 -1.29
C LEU A 36 -4.15 -7.63 -0.82
N LEU A 37 -4.94 -8.17 -1.75
CA LEU A 37 -6.12 -8.98 -1.43
C LEU A 37 -5.77 -10.42 -1.01
N GLU A 38 -4.53 -10.87 -1.17
CA GLU A 38 -4.10 -12.20 -0.71
C GLU A 38 -4.11 -12.31 0.82
N ASN A 39 -3.88 -11.20 1.51
CA ASN A 39 -3.83 -11.16 2.96
C ASN A 39 -4.33 -9.79 3.48
N PRO A 40 -5.66 -9.56 3.44
CA PRO A 40 -6.27 -8.33 3.94
C PRO A 40 -6.22 -8.31 5.47
N PHE A 41 -6.15 -7.11 6.04
CA PHE A 41 -6.17 -6.90 7.48
C PHE A 41 -7.61 -6.99 8.00
N GLY A 42 -7.88 -7.87 8.97
CA GLY A 42 -9.23 -8.12 9.46
C GLY A 42 -9.34 -8.40 10.96
N ALA A 43 -10.57 -8.63 11.43
CA ALA A 43 -10.90 -8.80 12.85
C ALA A 43 -10.04 -9.85 13.58
N GLY A 44 -9.82 -11.00 12.95
CA GLY A 44 -9.04 -12.09 13.54
C GLY A 44 -7.57 -11.74 13.77
N GLU A 45 -6.99 -10.83 12.96
CA GLU A 45 -5.63 -10.33 13.23
C GLU A 45 -5.61 -9.37 14.42
N VAL A 46 -6.65 -8.54 14.61
CA VAL A 46 -6.76 -7.64 15.77
C VAL A 46 -6.89 -8.42 17.07
N GLU A 47 -7.75 -9.44 17.09
CA GLU A 47 -7.92 -10.33 18.25
C GLU A 47 -6.59 -11.03 18.58
N ALA A 48 -5.87 -11.54 17.58
CA ALA A 48 -4.56 -12.17 17.77
C ALA A 48 -3.46 -11.20 18.22
N MET A 49 -3.57 -9.90 17.91
CA MET A 49 -2.65 -8.86 18.40
C MET A 49 -2.91 -8.51 19.87
N MET A 50 -4.14 -8.70 20.36
CA MET A 50 -4.50 -8.48 21.76
C MET A 50 -4.11 -9.64 22.67
N ASP A 51 -3.99 -10.85 22.12
CA ASP A 51 -3.51 -12.04 22.82
C ASP A 51 -1.97 -12.15 22.71
N GLU A 52 -1.24 -11.73 23.77
CA GLU A 52 0.24 -11.75 23.83
C GLU A 52 0.86 -13.14 23.55
N ASP A 53 0.11 -14.22 23.74
CA ASP A 53 0.56 -15.61 23.56
C ASP A 53 0.48 -16.12 22.10
N ASP A 54 -0.23 -15.43 21.19
CA ASP A 54 -0.44 -15.85 19.78
C ASP A 54 0.31 -15.00 18.74
N PHE A 55 1.14 -14.05 19.20
CA PHE A 55 1.95 -13.16 18.35
C PHE A 55 2.90 -13.91 17.37
N GLY A 56 3.16 -15.20 17.64
CA GLY A 56 4.06 -16.07 16.90
C GLY A 56 3.43 -16.89 15.76
N LYS A 57 2.10 -16.81 15.55
CA LYS A 57 1.40 -17.54 14.47
C LYS A 57 0.74 -16.62 13.44
N ARG A 58 1.27 -15.42 13.26
CA ARG A 58 0.96 -14.66 12.03
C ARG A 58 1.37 -15.53 10.85
N ASP A 59 0.41 -15.98 10.05
CA ASP A 59 0.70 -16.44 8.70
C ASP A 59 1.20 -15.21 7.93
N VAL A 60 2.51 -14.92 8.06
CA VAL A 60 3.26 -13.84 7.38
C VAL A 60 3.27 -14.03 5.85
N ALA A 61 2.45 -14.94 5.34
CA ALA A 61 2.34 -15.21 3.93
C ALA A 61 1.88 -13.93 3.22
N ALA A 62 2.79 -13.40 2.40
CA ALA A 62 2.62 -12.30 1.46
C ALA A 62 2.32 -10.91 2.05
N LEU A 63 3.08 -10.50 3.07
CA LEU A 63 3.20 -9.11 3.49
C LEU A 63 4.19 -8.35 2.58
N TYR A 64 3.86 -7.11 2.18
CA TYR A 64 4.68 -6.30 1.27
C TYR A 64 5.04 -4.94 1.86
N THR A 65 6.33 -4.65 1.94
CA THR A 65 6.81 -3.29 2.24
C THR A 65 6.69 -2.39 1.02
N TRP A 66 6.82 -1.07 1.21
CA TRP A 66 6.93 -0.12 0.09
C TRP A 66 8.01 -0.54 -0.93
N ASN A 67 9.18 -0.96 -0.44
CA ASN A 67 10.27 -1.40 -1.30
C ASN A 67 9.94 -2.69 -2.07
N ASP A 68 9.21 -3.62 -1.47
CA ASP A 68 8.78 -4.83 -2.17
C ASP A 68 7.80 -4.49 -3.29
N LEU A 69 6.85 -3.58 -3.04
CA LEU A 69 5.89 -3.14 -4.05
C LEU A 69 6.59 -2.43 -5.23
N VAL A 70 7.51 -1.50 -4.95
CA VAL A 70 8.27 -0.78 -5.99
C VAL A 70 9.09 -1.75 -6.86
N ASN A 71 9.68 -2.79 -6.26
CA ASN A 71 10.47 -3.76 -7.01
C ASN A 71 9.63 -4.82 -7.76
N THR A 72 8.37 -4.99 -7.36
CA THR A 72 7.50 -6.08 -7.87
C THR A 72 6.47 -5.59 -8.88
N ILE A 73 6.02 -4.34 -8.74
CA ILE A 73 4.98 -3.73 -9.56
C ILE A 73 5.61 -2.82 -10.60
N GLN A 74 5.22 -3.02 -11.86
CA GLN A 74 5.59 -2.11 -12.93
C GLN A 74 4.70 -0.88 -12.85
N ALA A 75 5.14 0.13 -12.11
CA ALA A 75 4.52 1.44 -11.97
C ALA A 75 5.58 2.44 -11.50
N SER A 76 5.37 3.73 -11.77
CA SER A 76 6.10 4.79 -11.07
C SER A 76 5.67 4.88 -9.61
N ASP A 77 6.49 5.51 -8.76
CA ASP A 77 6.17 5.77 -7.36
C ASP A 77 4.83 6.50 -7.18
N GLU A 78 4.52 7.45 -8.06
CA GLU A 78 3.27 8.22 -8.02
C GLU A 78 2.07 7.35 -8.40
N GLU A 79 2.18 6.57 -9.48
CA GLU A 79 1.12 5.62 -9.88
C GLU A 79 0.87 4.56 -8.82
N LEU A 80 1.93 4.10 -8.14
CA LEU A 80 1.83 3.12 -7.06
C LEU A 80 1.12 3.72 -5.83
N ARG A 81 1.46 4.95 -5.42
CA ARG A 81 0.76 5.66 -4.33
C ARG A 81 -0.72 5.89 -4.65
N ASN A 82 -1.00 6.35 -5.87
CA ASN A 82 -2.38 6.56 -6.32
C ASN A 82 -3.15 5.23 -6.37
N GLY A 83 -2.50 4.14 -6.79
CA GLY A 83 -3.05 2.80 -6.76
C GLY A 83 -3.38 2.32 -5.35
N LEU A 84 -2.47 2.52 -4.39
CA LEU A 84 -2.69 2.19 -2.97
C LEU A 84 -3.86 2.99 -2.40
N GLN A 85 -3.90 4.30 -2.65
CA GLN A 85 -4.99 5.17 -2.22
C GLN A 85 -6.34 4.74 -2.84
N SER A 86 -6.34 4.36 -4.12
CA SER A 86 -7.55 3.90 -4.82
C SER A 86 -8.09 2.57 -4.27
N LEU A 87 -7.23 1.78 -3.63
CA LEU A 87 -7.58 0.53 -2.96
C LEU A 87 -7.87 0.73 -1.46
N SER A 88 -7.82 1.97 -0.96
CA SER A 88 -7.85 2.28 0.47
C SER A 88 -6.85 1.45 1.27
N ALA A 89 -5.69 1.19 0.68
CA ALA A 89 -4.63 0.42 1.31
C ALA A 89 -3.85 1.30 2.30
N ILE A 90 -3.42 0.70 3.41
CA ILE A 90 -2.73 1.35 4.52
C ILE A 90 -1.48 0.64 4.93
N GLU A 91 -0.57 1.40 5.54
CA GLU A 91 0.63 0.86 6.16
C GLU A 91 0.34 0.46 7.61
N ILE A 92 0.43 -0.83 7.90
CA ILE A 92 0.31 -1.42 9.24
C ILE A 92 1.59 -2.18 9.51
N ASP A 93 2.27 -1.88 10.63
CA ASP A 93 3.55 -2.52 11.00
C ASP A 93 4.63 -2.46 9.91
N GLY A 94 4.64 -1.43 9.05
CA GLY A 94 5.60 -1.28 7.96
C GLY A 94 5.23 -2.01 6.66
N TYR A 95 4.00 -2.54 6.58
CA TYR A 95 3.51 -3.29 5.44
C TYR A 95 2.21 -2.73 4.90
N TRP A 96 2.06 -2.73 3.58
CA TRP A 96 0.84 -2.26 2.92
C TRP A 96 -0.22 -3.36 2.89
N ARG A 97 -1.44 -3.00 3.32
CA ARG A 97 -2.59 -3.89 3.50
C ARG A 97 -3.86 -3.21 3.05
N VAL A 98 -4.79 -3.96 2.47
CA VAL A 98 -6.19 -3.51 2.38
C VAL A 98 -6.96 -4.01 3.60
N ILE A 99 -7.94 -3.25 4.06
CA ILE A 99 -8.81 -3.63 5.18
C ILE A 99 -9.89 -4.58 4.66
N ASP A 100 -10.13 -5.68 5.37
CA ASP A 100 -11.23 -6.60 5.09
C ASP A 100 -12.58 -5.86 5.16
N GLU A 101 -13.45 -6.11 4.18
CA GLU A 101 -14.73 -5.40 4.04
C GLU A 101 -15.64 -5.62 5.26
N SER A 102 -15.62 -6.81 5.86
CA SER A 102 -16.45 -7.10 7.04
C SER A 102 -15.95 -6.36 8.28
N TYR A 103 -14.62 -6.23 8.41
CA TYR A 103 -14.02 -5.45 9.48
C TYR A 103 -14.29 -3.95 9.30
N LEU A 104 -14.21 -3.44 8.07
CA LEU A 104 -14.56 -2.06 7.76
C LEU A 104 -16.04 -1.76 8.06
N ASP A 105 -16.95 -2.65 7.66
CA ASP A 105 -18.39 -2.54 7.97
C ASP A 105 -18.64 -2.51 9.49
N MET A 106 -17.91 -3.32 10.26
CA MET A 106 -17.99 -3.30 11.72
C MET A 106 -17.54 -1.96 12.31
N ASN A 107 -16.42 -1.41 11.84
CA ASN A 107 -15.90 -0.11 12.28
C ASN A 107 -16.90 1.02 11.98
N LEU A 108 -17.43 1.08 10.74
CA LEU A 108 -18.42 2.10 10.37
C LEU A 108 -19.71 1.97 11.19
N ARG A 109 -20.20 0.76 11.44
CA ARG A 109 -21.38 0.56 12.30
C ARG A 109 -21.15 1.07 13.71
N MET A 110 -19.97 0.82 14.28
CA MET A 110 -19.62 1.31 15.61
C MET A 110 -19.52 2.83 15.63
N LEU A 111 -18.88 3.44 14.64
CA LEU A 111 -18.82 4.89 14.48
C LEU A 111 -20.23 5.50 14.45
N LEU A 112 -21.12 4.98 13.60
CA LEU A 112 -22.50 5.45 13.49
C LEU A 112 -23.26 5.29 14.82
N HIS A 113 -23.03 4.20 15.54
CA HIS A 113 -23.61 3.98 16.87
C HIS A 113 -23.15 5.04 17.86
N ASN A 114 -21.84 5.31 17.90
CA ASN A 114 -21.25 6.33 18.77
C ASN A 114 -21.74 7.74 18.43
N CYS A 115 -21.93 8.08 17.15
CA CYS A 115 -22.52 9.36 16.76
C CYS A 115 -23.93 9.53 17.34
N VAL A 116 -24.76 8.49 17.31
CA VAL A 116 -26.12 8.54 17.87
C VAL A 116 -26.09 8.61 19.39
N LEU A 117 -25.21 7.84 20.04
CA LEU A 117 -25.11 7.83 21.50
C LEU A 117 -24.59 9.16 22.08
N LYS A 118 -23.65 9.80 21.38
CA LYS A 118 -22.97 11.02 21.82
C LYS A 118 -23.55 12.31 21.22
N ASP A 119 -24.59 12.18 20.40
CA ASP A 119 -25.24 13.29 19.68
C ASP A 119 -24.24 14.09 18.82
N TRP A 120 -23.28 13.38 18.19
CA TRP A 120 -22.29 13.99 17.32
C TRP A 120 -22.87 14.34 15.96
N SER A 121 -22.44 15.49 15.42
CA SER A 121 -22.76 15.90 14.05
C SER A 121 -21.80 15.24 13.06
N PHE A 122 -22.35 14.67 11.99
CA PHE A 122 -21.56 14.15 10.87
C PHE A 122 -20.79 15.24 10.11
N ASP A 123 -21.22 16.51 10.21
CA ASP A 123 -20.60 17.63 9.51
C ASP A 123 -19.35 18.18 10.24
N GLY A 124 -19.02 17.65 11.42
CA GLY A 124 -17.95 18.14 12.26
C GLY A 124 -17.56 17.15 13.35
N LEU A 125 -17.13 15.96 12.93
CA LEU A 125 -16.53 14.97 13.82
C LEU A 125 -15.11 15.41 14.19
N ASP A 126 -14.81 15.37 15.49
CA ASP A 126 -13.45 15.55 15.99
C ASP A 126 -12.73 14.20 15.96
N GLU A 127 -11.63 14.11 15.19
CA GLU A 127 -10.91 12.85 14.98
C GLU A 127 -10.44 12.23 16.29
N ASP A 128 -9.88 13.03 17.20
CA ASP A 128 -9.36 12.55 18.48
C ASP A 128 -10.49 11.98 19.35
N GLU A 129 -11.63 12.67 19.45
CA GLU A 129 -12.79 12.18 20.21
C GLU A 129 -13.36 10.88 19.64
N VAL A 130 -13.41 10.77 18.30
CA VAL A 130 -13.93 9.57 17.63
C VAL A 130 -12.99 8.39 17.82
N VAL A 131 -11.70 8.60 17.59
CA VAL A 131 -10.66 7.58 17.77
C VAL A 131 -10.65 7.11 19.22
N ASP A 132 -10.70 8.02 20.19
CA ASP A 132 -10.74 7.65 21.61
C ASP A 132 -11.99 6.85 21.98
N SER A 133 -13.13 7.14 21.35
CA SER A 133 -14.36 6.35 21.53
C SER A 133 -14.22 4.94 20.97
N LEU A 134 -13.68 4.81 19.76
CA LEU A 134 -13.46 3.50 19.13
C LEU A 134 -12.44 2.68 19.91
N VAL A 135 -11.37 3.30 20.41
CA VAL A 135 -10.39 2.63 21.28
C VAL A 135 -11.02 2.17 22.60
N ALA A 136 -11.94 2.95 23.18
CA ALA A 136 -12.69 2.53 24.36
C ALA A 136 -13.61 1.32 24.08
N ASP A 137 -14.04 1.16 22.83
CA ASP A 137 -14.81 0.00 22.34
C ASP A 137 -13.90 -1.13 21.81
N GLU A 138 -12.61 -1.15 22.20
CA GLU A 138 -11.61 -2.17 21.87
C GLU A 138 -11.13 -2.20 20.40
N PHE A 139 -11.28 -1.10 19.66
CA PHE A 139 -10.71 -0.97 18.30
C PHE A 139 -9.26 -0.47 18.33
N SER A 140 -8.47 -0.85 17.31
CA SER A 140 -7.11 -0.32 17.14
C SER A 140 -7.12 1.16 16.74
N ARG A 141 -6.28 1.96 17.40
CA ARG A 141 -6.13 3.41 17.13
C ARG A 141 -5.73 3.69 15.69
N ASP A 142 -4.77 2.92 15.15
CA ASP A 142 -4.23 3.14 13.81
C ASP A 142 -5.31 2.92 12.73
N LEU A 143 -6.23 1.99 12.99
CA LEU A 143 -7.35 1.68 12.09
C LEU A 143 -8.48 2.68 12.24
N ALA A 144 -8.78 3.09 13.47
CA ALA A 144 -9.80 4.09 13.76
C ALA A 144 -9.47 5.43 13.09
N SER A 145 -8.21 5.91 13.18
CA SER A 145 -7.77 7.15 12.52
C SER A 145 -7.86 7.05 11.00
N HIS A 146 -7.56 5.89 10.42
CA HIS A 146 -7.64 5.72 8.97
C HIS A 146 -9.08 5.67 8.41
N CYS A 147 -10.07 5.27 9.22
CA CYS A 147 -11.45 5.17 8.77
C CYS A 147 -12.21 6.51 8.77
N LEU A 148 -11.59 7.59 9.26
CA LEU A 148 -12.16 8.93 9.42
C LEU A 148 -11.65 9.89 8.34
#